data_AF-A0A2T7G684-F1
#
_entry.id   AF-A0A2T7G684-F1
#
_cell.length_a   1.000
_cell.length_b   1.000
_cell.length_c   1.000
_cell.angle_alpha   90.00
_cell.angle_beta   90.00
_cell.angle_gamma   90.00
#
_symmetry.space_group_name_H-M   'P 1'
#
loop_
_entity.id
_entity.type
_entity.pdbx_description
1 polymer ?
#
loop_
_entity_poly.entity_id
_entity_poly.type
_entity_poly.pdbx_seq_one_letter_code
_entity_poly.pdbx_strand_id
1 'polypeptide(L)'
;MCHSSARWRLPCRHSCFPVPGSSGCLPWYRVRFRPLRVCAAPSITGRAIPQQRSGPLPPTILITRPEPGAGSFIAALRGLPGGDLPVVLSPVLRIEPQGELPDLEGVRWLIFTSQQGVFRYAELTARRDIPVYAVGDTTASAAEAAGMRAISCGGDARDLLARIRADNAIGPMLHLRGAHAAADVAGALRAEGIAATDAVLYVQKRLSLTEEARACLNGDAPVIAPVFSPRSAAALLEGAAPRAPLVILAISRAAADRVPQGAASACIVADRPDAAGMLRAWPAALAEAYRLEGTKSAQ
;
A
#
# COMPACT_ATOMS: atom_id res chain seq x y z
N MET A 1 -64.34 8.89 -30.91
CA MET A 1 -64.17 7.61 -30.21
C MET A 1 -63.04 7.79 -29.19
N CYS A 2 -63.41 8.17 -27.97
CA CYS A 2 -63.14 7.43 -26.71
C CYS A 2 -61.65 7.18 -26.45
N HIS A 3 -61.01 8.04 -25.64
CA HIS A 3 -60.75 7.85 -24.19
C HIS A 3 -59.68 6.76 -23.94
N SER A 4 -58.59 6.99 -23.22
CA SER A 4 -58.58 7.42 -21.81
C SER A 4 -57.23 7.99 -21.40
N SER A 5 -57.32 9.10 -20.66
CA SER A 5 -56.32 9.68 -19.76
C SER A 5 -56.03 8.81 -18.54
N ALA A 6 -54.85 8.97 -17.93
CA ALA A 6 -54.72 9.04 -16.46
C ALA A 6 -53.34 9.61 -16.07
N ARG A 7 -53.34 10.83 -15.54
CA ARG A 7 -52.40 11.28 -14.50
C ARG A 7 -52.65 10.45 -13.23
N TRP A 8 -51.74 10.56 -12.24
CA TRP A 8 -52.01 10.84 -10.82
C TRP A 8 -50.96 10.18 -9.89
N ARG A 9 -50.17 11.07 -9.28
CA ARG A 9 -49.77 11.17 -7.86
C ARG A 9 -49.02 10.03 -7.14
N LEU A 10 -47.92 10.47 -6.52
CA LEU A 10 -47.25 9.92 -5.33
C LEU A 10 -48.22 9.67 -4.16
N PRO A 11 -47.80 8.82 -3.20
CA PRO A 11 -47.74 9.33 -1.84
C PRO A 11 -46.45 8.96 -1.09
N CYS A 12 -45.85 9.99 -0.50
CA CYS A 12 -44.95 9.88 0.65
C CYS A 12 -45.67 9.23 1.83
N ARG A 13 -45.02 8.27 2.51
CA ARG A 13 -45.44 7.80 3.83
C ARG A 13 -44.53 8.45 4.88
N HIS A 14 -45.06 9.48 5.54
CA HIS A 14 -44.63 9.89 6.88
C HIS A 14 -45.59 9.23 7.88
N SER A 15 -45.04 8.58 8.89
CA SER A 15 -45.75 8.14 10.09
C SER A 15 -45.61 9.22 11.14
N CYS A 16 -46.74 9.79 11.56
CA CYS A 16 -46.87 10.61 12.76
C CYS A 16 -47.47 9.76 13.88
N PHE A 17 -47.00 9.97 15.12
CA PHE A 17 -47.80 9.79 16.33
C PHE A 17 -47.69 11.07 17.19
N PRO A 18 -48.75 11.47 17.92
CA PRO A 18 -48.95 12.84 18.39
C PRO A 18 -48.74 13.03 19.90
N VAL A 19 -48.55 14.28 20.35
CA VAL A 19 -48.77 14.72 21.74
C VAL A 19 -49.47 16.09 21.73
N PRO A 20 -50.48 16.37 22.60
CA PRO A 20 -51.42 17.48 22.44
C PRO A 20 -51.27 18.66 23.42
N GLY A 21 -51.83 19.81 23.01
CA GLY A 21 -52.33 20.90 23.86
C GLY A 21 -51.29 21.94 24.32
N SER A 22 -51.57 23.24 24.46
CA SER A 22 -52.79 24.03 24.28
C SER A 22 -52.43 25.52 24.44
N SER A 23 -52.92 26.36 23.52
CA SER A 23 -53.47 27.72 23.68
C SER A 23 -52.92 28.72 24.70
N GLY A 24 -52.70 29.97 24.25
CA GLY A 24 -52.85 31.15 25.10
C GLY A 24 -52.17 32.44 24.60
N CYS A 25 -52.97 33.40 24.16
CA CYS A 25 -52.54 34.72 23.66
C CYS A 25 -52.01 35.69 24.74
N LEU A 26 -51.18 36.64 24.26
CA LEU A 26 -50.55 37.83 24.87
C LEU A 26 -51.42 38.66 25.85
N PRO A 27 -50.82 39.47 26.76
CA PRO A 27 -50.53 40.88 26.39
C PRO A 27 -49.26 41.53 27.00
N TRP A 28 -48.63 42.35 26.15
CA TRP A 28 -48.03 43.67 26.39
C TRP A 28 -47.67 44.09 27.83
N TYR A 29 -46.36 44.13 28.11
CA TYR A 29 -45.80 45.00 29.16
C TYR A 29 -44.70 45.89 28.59
N ARG A 30 -44.97 47.20 28.64
CA ARG A 30 -43.98 48.28 28.46
C ARG A 30 -43.09 48.31 29.70
N VAL A 31 -41.78 48.16 29.54
CA VAL A 31 -40.80 48.58 30.55
C VAL A 31 -39.75 49.46 29.89
N ARG A 32 -39.60 50.66 30.44
CA ARG A 32 -38.68 51.74 30.04
C ARG A 32 -37.22 51.26 30.11
N PHE A 33 -36.48 51.36 29.01
CA PHE A 33 -35.03 51.29 29.02
C PHE A 33 -34.44 52.69 29.18
N ARG A 34 -33.66 52.87 30.25
CA ARG A 34 -32.78 54.03 30.51
C ARG A 34 -31.50 53.83 29.69
N PRO A 35 -30.96 54.83 28.98
CA PRO A 35 -29.67 54.65 28.30
C PRO A 35 -28.56 54.70 29.34
N LEU A 36 -27.84 53.60 29.53
CA LEU A 36 -26.53 53.61 30.19
C LEU A 36 -25.45 53.92 29.15
N ARG A 37 -24.59 54.87 29.51
CA ARG A 37 -23.46 55.35 28.70
C ARG A 37 -22.60 54.18 28.24
N VAL A 38 -22.38 54.08 26.93
CA VAL A 38 -21.34 53.23 26.34
C VAL A 38 -20.00 53.93 26.60
N CYS A 39 -19.20 53.38 27.51
CA CYS A 39 -17.77 53.69 27.58
C CYS A 39 -17.10 53.02 26.38
N ALA A 40 -16.34 53.79 25.61
CA ALA A 40 -15.56 53.28 24.49
C ALA A 40 -14.53 52.25 24.97
N ALA A 41 -14.56 51.05 24.39
CA ALA A 41 -13.48 50.07 24.54
C ALA A 41 -12.31 50.48 23.64
N PRO A 42 -11.04 50.38 24.09
CA PRO A 42 -9.91 50.61 23.22
C PRO A 42 -9.85 49.51 22.16
N SER A 43 -9.81 49.94 20.90
CA SER A 43 -9.56 49.10 19.74
C SER A 43 -8.15 48.49 19.83
N ILE A 44 -8.05 47.22 20.21
CA ILE A 44 -6.83 46.44 20.03
C ILE A 44 -6.78 46.03 18.56
N THR A 45 -6.25 46.90 17.70
CA THR A 45 -5.81 46.52 16.35
C THR A 45 -4.44 45.86 16.43
N GLY A 46 -4.37 44.76 17.17
CA GLY A 46 -3.27 43.80 17.09
C GLY A 46 -3.58 42.84 15.94
N ARG A 47 -2.99 43.08 14.76
CA ARG A 47 -2.97 42.11 13.68
C ARG A 47 -2.27 40.87 14.22
N ALA A 48 -3.02 39.82 14.51
CA ALA A 48 -2.46 38.55 14.97
C ALA A 48 -1.52 38.04 13.88
N ILE A 49 -0.22 38.19 14.10
CA ILE A 49 0.80 37.49 13.35
C ILE A 49 0.53 36.01 13.65
N PRO A 50 0.26 35.15 12.65
CA PRO A 50 0.14 33.72 12.91
C PRO A 50 1.47 33.28 13.53
N GLN A 51 1.43 32.88 14.80
CA GLN A 51 2.61 32.33 15.45
C GLN A 51 3.04 31.12 14.63
N GLN A 52 4.20 31.22 13.99
CA GLN A 52 4.87 30.07 13.41
C GLN A 52 5.00 29.03 14.53
N ARG A 53 4.35 27.88 14.36
CA ARG A 53 4.51 26.76 15.27
C ARG A 53 5.93 26.23 15.07
N SER A 54 6.88 26.77 15.81
CA SER A 54 8.23 26.24 16.00
C SER A 54 8.16 25.00 16.90
N GLY A 55 7.43 23.99 16.44
CA GLY A 55 7.44 22.64 17.00
C GLY A 55 8.10 21.69 16.01
N PRO A 56 8.56 20.51 16.46
CA PRO A 56 9.09 19.47 15.60
C PRO A 56 8.19 19.21 14.41
N LEU A 57 8.75 19.22 13.19
CA LEU A 57 7.99 18.77 12.02
C LEU A 57 7.77 17.26 12.16
N PRO A 58 6.52 16.77 12.18
CA PRO A 58 6.27 15.35 12.32
C PRO A 58 6.86 14.60 11.11
N PRO A 59 7.44 13.40 11.30
CA PRO A 59 7.93 12.60 10.19
C PRO A 59 6.82 12.30 9.18
N THR A 60 7.18 12.21 7.90
CA THR A 60 6.26 11.81 6.83
C THR A 60 6.55 10.38 6.37
N ILE A 61 5.49 9.60 6.15
CA ILE A 61 5.59 8.23 5.66
C ILE A 61 5.49 8.25 4.13
N LEU A 62 6.56 7.89 3.43
CA LEU A 62 6.56 7.77 1.98
C LEU A 62 6.35 6.30 1.57
N ILE A 63 5.17 5.99 1.03
CA ILE A 63 4.83 4.65 0.57
C ILE A 63 4.99 4.55 -0.94
N THR A 64 5.92 3.69 -1.37
CA THR A 64 6.25 3.46 -2.79
C THR A 64 5.68 2.16 -3.37
N ARG A 65 4.91 1.43 -2.58
CA ARG A 65 4.26 0.19 -3.00
C ARG A 65 2.98 0.52 -3.80
N PRO A 66 2.66 -0.19 -4.88
CA PRO A 66 1.36 -0.07 -5.54
C PRO A 66 0.24 -0.72 -4.71
N GLU A 67 -1.00 -0.37 -5.05
CA GLU A 67 -2.19 -1.05 -4.51
C GLU A 67 -2.28 -2.53 -4.97
N PRO A 68 -2.96 -3.39 -4.19
CA PRO A 68 -3.60 -3.12 -2.88
C PRO A 68 -2.62 -3.08 -1.69
N GLY A 69 -1.32 -3.32 -1.94
CA GLY A 69 -0.32 -3.47 -0.89
C GLY A 69 -0.03 -2.20 -0.09
N ALA A 70 -0.23 -1.02 -0.69
CA ALA A 70 -0.12 0.26 0.01
C ALA A 70 -1.23 0.42 1.06
N GLY A 71 -2.50 0.25 0.65
CA GLY A 71 -3.66 0.38 1.53
C GLY A 71 -3.60 -0.58 2.71
N SER A 72 -3.30 -1.86 2.48
CA SER A 72 -3.18 -2.85 3.58
C SER A 72 -2.10 -2.49 4.59
N PHE A 73 -0.95 -1.99 4.13
CA PHE A 73 0.14 -1.61 5.02
C PHE A 73 -0.18 -0.35 5.82
N ILE A 74 -0.78 0.67 5.18
CA ILE A 74 -1.24 1.88 5.86
C ILE A 74 -2.28 1.54 6.93
N ALA A 75 -3.27 0.71 6.60
CA ALA A 75 -4.29 0.29 7.55
C ALA A 75 -3.67 -0.40 8.78
N ALA A 76 -2.66 -1.26 8.57
CA ALA A 76 -1.94 -1.90 9.67
C ALA A 76 -1.12 -0.89 10.50
N LEU A 77 -0.48 0.09 9.87
CA LEU A 77 0.26 1.15 10.57
C LEU A 77 -0.64 2.03 11.45
N ARG A 78 -1.90 2.26 11.07
CA ARG A 78 -2.84 3.08 11.87
C ARG A 78 -3.06 2.53 13.29
N GLY A 79 -2.79 1.23 13.52
CA GLY A 79 -2.84 0.60 14.84
C GLY A 79 -1.54 0.66 15.65
N LEU A 80 -0.48 1.28 15.14
CA LEU A 80 0.85 1.37 15.75
C LEU A 80 1.19 2.83 16.12
N PRO A 81 2.20 3.05 16.99
CA PRO A 81 2.72 4.40 17.25
C PRO A 81 3.12 5.12 15.95
N GLY A 82 2.82 6.41 15.82
CA GLY A 82 3.02 7.16 14.58
C GLY A 82 2.08 6.75 13.44
N GLY A 83 1.05 5.95 13.74
CA GLY A 83 0.04 5.56 12.77
C GLY A 83 -0.77 6.73 12.23
N ASP A 84 -0.83 7.87 12.92
CA ASP A 84 -1.51 9.11 12.55
C ASP A 84 -0.66 10.06 11.69
N LEU A 85 0.62 9.75 11.46
CA LEU A 85 1.53 10.57 10.67
C LEU A 85 1.02 10.80 9.24
N PRO A 86 1.43 11.93 8.60
CA PRO A 86 1.13 12.19 7.20
C PRO A 86 1.72 11.10 6.30
N VAL A 87 0.95 10.69 5.30
CA VAL A 87 1.33 9.66 4.34
C VAL A 87 1.34 10.26 2.94
N VAL A 88 2.44 10.08 2.23
CA VAL A 88 2.56 10.39 0.80
C VAL A 88 2.61 9.07 0.03
N LEU A 89 1.70 8.91 -0.93
CA LEU A 89 1.66 7.76 -1.83
C LEU A 89 2.39 8.09 -3.14
N SER A 90 3.38 7.29 -3.50
CA SER A 90 4.07 7.42 -4.78
C SER A 90 4.58 6.05 -5.26
N PRO A 91 3.70 5.19 -5.80
CA PRO A 91 4.09 3.90 -6.35
C PRO A 91 5.25 4.03 -7.36
N VAL A 92 6.36 3.33 -7.13
CA VAL A 92 7.54 3.38 -8.02
C VAL A 92 7.59 2.21 -9.00
N LEU A 93 6.64 1.28 -8.88
CA LEU A 93 6.49 0.13 -9.76
C LEU A 93 5.02 -0.03 -10.14
N ARG A 94 4.78 -0.33 -11.42
CA ARG A 94 3.47 -0.72 -11.96
C ARG A 94 3.57 -2.09 -12.62
N ILE A 95 2.62 -2.96 -12.32
CA ILE A 95 2.44 -4.21 -13.04
C ILE A 95 1.68 -3.91 -14.32
N GLU A 96 2.22 -4.32 -15.46
CA GLU A 96 1.55 -4.23 -16.75
C GLU A 96 1.46 -5.62 -17.40
N PRO A 97 0.36 -5.92 -18.09
CA PRO A 97 0.26 -7.10 -18.94
C PRO A 97 1.44 -7.16 -19.91
N GLN A 98 2.02 -8.34 -20.09
CA GLN A 98 3.02 -8.58 -21.12
C GLN A 98 3.03 -10.06 -21.49
N GLY A 99 3.03 -10.37 -22.77
CA GLY A 99 2.99 -11.74 -23.25
C GLY A 99 1.60 -12.34 -23.19
N GLU A 100 1.50 -13.59 -23.62
CA GLU A 100 0.27 -14.35 -23.73
C GLU A 100 0.37 -15.63 -22.91
N LEU A 101 -0.79 -16.15 -22.49
CA LEU A 101 -0.86 -17.44 -21.84
C LEU A 101 -0.65 -18.52 -22.93
N PRO A 102 0.37 -19.39 -22.83
CA PRO A 102 0.53 -20.48 -23.77
C PRO A 102 -0.61 -21.49 -23.62
N ASP A 103 -0.72 -22.38 -24.60
CA ASP A 103 -1.60 -23.54 -24.47
C ASP A 103 -1.24 -24.34 -23.21
N LEU A 104 -2.27 -24.71 -22.47
CA LEU A 104 -2.17 -25.42 -21.22
C LEU A 104 -2.34 -26.94 -21.41
N GLU A 105 -2.60 -27.42 -22.64
CA GLU A 105 -2.73 -28.85 -22.93
C GLU A 105 -1.50 -29.63 -22.43
N GLY A 106 -1.75 -30.72 -21.71
CA GLY A 106 -0.68 -31.56 -21.14
C GLY A 106 0.08 -30.97 -19.94
N VAL A 107 -0.15 -29.70 -19.55
CA VAL A 107 0.48 -29.10 -18.37
C VAL A 107 -0.04 -29.79 -17.10
N ARG A 108 0.87 -30.36 -16.30
CA ARG A 108 0.56 -31.04 -15.03
C ARG A 108 0.64 -30.13 -13.82
N TRP A 109 1.53 -29.13 -13.87
CA TRP A 109 1.78 -28.22 -12.76
C TRP A 109 1.97 -26.79 -13.26
N LEU A 110 1.37 -25.84 -12.55
CA LEU A 110 1.71 -24.44 -12.66
C LEU A 110 2.70 -24.07 -11.57
N ILE A 111 3.66 -23.22 -11.90
CA ILE A 111 4.59 -22.63 -10.94
C ILE A 111 4.36 -21.12 -10.91
N PHE A 112 4.16 -20.59 -9.70
CA PHE A 112 4.08 -19.15 -9.46
C PHE A 112 5.10 -18.71 -8.44
N THR A 113 5.97 -17.79 -8.83
CA THR A 113 6.95 -17.15 -7.94
C THR A 113 6.51 -15.77 -7.45
N SER A 114 5.26 -15.41 -7.73
CA SER A 114 4.63 -14.17 -7.26
C SER A 114 3.11 -14.29 -7.39
N GLN A 115 2.37 -13.74 -6.41
CA GLN A 115 0.92 -13.57 -6.51
C GLN A 115 0.49 -12.79 -7.77
N GLN A 116 1.36 -11.94 -8.33
CA GLN A 116 1.05 -11.23 -9.57
C GLN A 116 0.89 -12.19 -10.74
N GLY A 117 1.70 -13.26 -10.81
CA GLY A 117 1.52 -14.31 -11.82
C GLY A 117 0.16 -15.01 -11.68
N VAL A 118 -0.26 -15.29 -10.44
CA VAL A 118 -1.58 -15.88 -10.14
C VAL A 118 -2.71 -14.99 -10.64
N PHE A 119 -2.67 -13.69 -10.34
CA PHE A 119 -3.71 -12.75 -10.76
C PHE A 119 -3.78 -12.64 -12.28
N ARG A 120 -2.63 -12.50 -12.95
CA ARG A 120 -2.58 -12.48 -14.43
C ARG A 120 -3.13 -13.77 -15.04
N TYR A 121 -2.77 -14.92 -14.49
CA TYR A 121 -3.31 -16.20 -14.95
C TYR A 121 -4.83 -16.27 -14.79
N ALA A 122 -5.34 -15.84 -13.63
CA ALA A 122 -6.76 -15.86 -13.33
C ALA A 122 -7.59 -14.93 -14.23
N GLU A 123 -7.00 -13.82 -14.69
CA GLU A 123 -7.59 -12.92 -15.68
C GLU A 123 -7.57 -13.49 -17.11
N LEU A 124 -6.54 -14.25 -17.47
CA LEU A 124 -6.33 -14.76 -18.83
C LEU A 124 -7.10 -16.06 -19.12
N THR A 125 -7.50 -16.80 -18.09
CA THR A 125 -8.25 -18.05 -18.26
C THR A 125 -9.15 -18.37 -17.08
N ALA A 126 -10.21 -19.14 -17.30
CA ALA A 126 -11.08 -19.70 -16.26
C ALA A 126 -10.59 -21.06 -15.73
N ARG A 127 -9.51 -21.65 -16.29
CA ARG A 127 -9.03 -22.99 -15.91
C ARG A 127 -8.43 -23.01 -14.50
N ARG A 128 -8.85 -23.94 -13.63
CA ARG A 128 -8.46 -24.03 -12.20
C ARG A 128 -8.10 -25.44 -11.73
N ASP A 129 -8.21 -26.42 -12.60
CA ASP A 129 -7.94 -27.85 -12.38
C ASP A 129 -6.44 -28.19 -12.25
N ILE A 130 -5.54 -27.34 -12.77
CA ILE A 130 -4.09 -27.58 -12.68
C ILE A 130 -3.58 -27.18 -11.29
N PRO A 131 -2.92 -28.10 -10.55
CA PRO A 131 -2.32 -27.77 -9.27
C PRO A 131 -1.11 -26.84 -9.40
N VAL A 132 -0.84 -26.11 -8.32
CA VAL A 132 0.14 -25.03 -8.26
C VAL A 132 1.25 -25.36 -7.25
N TYR A 133 2.50 -25.20 -7.68
CA TYR A 133 3.61 -24.94 -6.78
C TYR A 133 3.80 -23.42 -6.64
N ALA A 134 3.57 -22.91 -5.45
CA ALA A 134 3.73 -21.51 -5.11
C ALA A 134 5.00 -21.32 -4.29
N VAL A 135 5.80 -20.30 -4.63
CA VAL A 135 7.09 -20.07 -3.96
C VAL A 135 6.95 -19.88 -2.45
N GLY A 136 5.87 -19.25 -1.98
CA GLY A 136 5.61 -19.06 -0.56
C GLY A 136 4.14 -18.76 -0.26
N ASP A 137 3.82 -18.64 1.04
CA ASP A 137 2.44 -18.65 1.56
C ASP A 137 1.54 -17.61 0.91
N THR A 138 2.02 -16.37 0.74
CA THR A 138 1.22 -15.32 0.10
C THR A 138 0.82 -15.66 -1.34
N THR A 139 1.71 -16.34 -2.08
CA THR A 139 1.41 -16.75 -3.45
C THR A 139 0.48 -17.98 -3.46
N ALA A 140 0.65 -18.90 -2.49
CA ALA A 140 -0.23 -20.05 -2.32
C ALA A 140 -1.66 -19.61 -1.99
N SER A 141 -1.83 -18.74 -0.99
CA SER A 141 -3.14 -18.19 -0.61
C SER A 141 -3.81 -17.42 -1.75
N ALA A 142 -3.05 -16.68 -2.56
CA ALA A 142 -3.60 -16.04 -3.75
C ALA A 142 -4.11 -17.06 -4.78
N ALA A 143 -3.39 -18.17 -4.97
CA ALA A 143 -3.79 -19.24 -5.89
C ALA A 143 -5.03 -19.99 -5.39
N GLU A 144 -5.10 -20.26 -4.08
CA GLU A 144 -6.28 -20.84 -3.42
C GLU A 144 -7.50 -19.93 -3.52
N ALA A 145 -7.33 -18.62 -3.27
CA ALA A 145 -8.40 -17.64 -3.44
C ALA A 145 -8.89 -17.54 -4.90
N ALA A 146 -8.02 -17.84 -5.87
CA ALA A 146 -8.40 -17.94 -7.28
C ALA A 146 -9.07 -19.28 -7.65
N GLY A 147 -9.17 -20.24 -6.72
CA GLY A 147 -9.81 -21.54 -6.90
C GLY A 147 -8.88 -22.68 -7.31
N MET A 148 -7.56 -22.50 -7.25
CA MET A 148 -6.58 -23.55 -7.56
C MET A 148 -6.10 -24.27 -6.29
N ARG A 149 -5.70 -25.54 -6.39
CA ARG A 149 -4.96 -26.20 -5.30
C ARG A 149 -3.50 -25.75 -5.32
N ALA A 150 -3.00 -25.21 -4.22
CA ALA A 150 -1.63 -24.72 -4.12
C ALA A 150 -0.80 -25.46 -3.07
N ILE A 151 0.50 -25.56 -3.33
CA ILE A 151 1.53 -26.03 -2.40
C ILE A 151 2.48 -24.87 -2.15
N SER A 152 2.60 -24.43 -0.89
CA SER A 152 3.61 -23.44 -0.49
C SER A 152 4.99 -24.09 -0.32
N CYS A 153 6.04 -23.43 -0.80
CA CYS A 153 7.38 -24.00 -0.89
C CYS A 153 8.48 -23.22 -0.16
N GLY A 154 8.16 -22.55 0.95
CA GLY A 154 9.20 -22.03 1.88
C GLY A 154 9.69 -20.59 1.63
N GLY A 155 9.40 -20.01 0.48
CA GLY A 155 9.49 -18.56 0.23
C GLY A 155 10.51 -18.13 -0.82
N ASP A 156 11.41 -19.01 -1.26
CA ASP A 156 12.39 -18.72 -2.31
C ASP A 156 12.47 -19.81 -3.41
N ALA A 157 13.20 -19.51 -4.49
CA ALA A 157 13.31 -20.42 -5.64
C ALA A 157 14.06 -21.72 -5.31
N ARG A 158 15.00 -21.70 -4.35
CA ARG A 158 15.75 -22.89 -3.92
C ARG A 158 14.84 -23.81 -3.13
N ASP A 159 14.04 -23.27 -2.21
CA ASP A 159 13.10 -24.04 -1.40
C ASP A 159 11.98 -24.62 -2.28
N LEU A 160 11.53 -23.86 -3.30
CA LEU A 160 10.65 -24.33 -4.36
C LEU A 160 11.20 -25.56 -5.09
N LEU A 161 12.45 -25.49 -5.59
CA LEU A 161 13.07 -26.61 -6.29
C LEU A 161 13.27 -27.82 -5.35
N ALA A 162 13.72 -27.59 -4.11
CA ALA A 162 13.87 -28.64 -3.11
C ALA A 162 12.54 -29.34 -2.80
N ARG A 163 11.43 -28.59 -2.73
CA ARG A 163 10.10 -29.14 -2.52
C ARG A 163 9.64 -29.99 -3.70
N ILE A 164 9.80 -29.51 -4.92
CA ILE A 164 9.44 -30.25 -6.14
C ILE A 164 10.19 -31.60 -6.20
N ARG A 165 11.47 -31.62 -5.83
CA ARG A 165 12.26 -32.85 -5.73
C ARG A 165 11.74 -33.79 -4.65
N ALA A 166 11.47 -33.27 -3.45
CA ALA A 166 10.99 -34.08 -2.33
C ALA A 166 9.64 -34.76 -2.65
N ASP A 167 8.78 -34.07 -3.39
CA ASP A 167 7.49 -34.59 -3.83
C ASP A 167 7.61 -35.60 -5.00
N ASN A 168 8.80 -35.77 -5.59
CA ASN A 168 9.03 -36.53 -6.83
C ASN A 168 8.07 -36.12 -7.95
N ALA A 169 7.78 -34.83 -8.07
CA ALA A 169 6.79 -34.33 -9.01
C ALA A 169 7.28 -34.46 -10.46
N ILE A 170 6.39 -34.95 -11.33
CA ILE A 170 6.69 -35.17 -12.76
C ILE A 170 6.02 -34.06 -13.59
N GLY A 171 6.77 -33.52 -14.55
CA GLY A 171 6.27 -32.53 -15.51
C GLY A 171 5.30 -33.11 -16.56
N PRO A 172 4.81 -32.29 -17.51
CA PRO A 172 5.27 -30.94 -17.81
C PRO A 172 4.86 -29.88 -16.77
N MET A 173 5.80 -29.00 -16.41
CA MET A 173 5.57 -27.86 -15.53
C MET A 173 5.63 -26.55 -16.31
N LEU A 174 4.74 -25.60 -16.01
CA LEU A 174 4.72 -24.28 -16.63
C LEU A 174 4.94 -23.20 -15.57
N HIS A 175 6.08 -22.49 -15.66
CA HIS A 175 6.40 -21.36 -14.81
C HIS A 175 5.85 -20.05 -15.39
N LEU A 176 4.79 -19.55 -14.77
CA LEU A 176 4.17 -18.28 -15.15
C LEU A 176 4.77 -17.15 -14.31
N ARG A 177 5.48 -16.24 -14.98
CA ARG A 177 6.37 -15.29 -14.33
C ARG A 177 6.26 -13.87 -14.88
N GLY A 178 6.87 -12.94 -14.16
CA GLY A 178 7.18 -11.62 -14.70
C GLY A 178 8.37 -11.67 -15.66
N ALA A 179 8.49 -10.66 -16.51
CA ALA A 179 9.61 -10.48 -17.43
C ALA A 179 10.96 -10.47 -16.69
N HIS A 180 10.95 -9.93 -15.46
CA HIS A 180 12.09 -9.95 -14.56
C HIS A 180 11.86 -11.03 -13.49
N ALA A 181 12.61 -12.13 -13.59
CA ALA A 181 12.62 -13.18 -12.58
C ALA A 181 13.90 -13.10 -11.74
N ALA A 182 13.80 -13.46 -10.46
CA ALA A 182 14.96 -13.53 -9.57
C ALA A 182 15.82 -14.78 -9.80
N ALA A 183 15.23 -15.84 -10.35
CA ALA A 183 15.89 -17.10 -10.67
C ALA A 183 15.24 -17.74 -11.91
N ASP A 184 16.02 -18.52 -12.66
CA ASP A 184 15.55 -19.36 -13.77
C ASP A 184 15.06 -20.72 -13.25
N VAL A 185 13.81 -20.76 -12.80
CA VAL A 185 13.21 -21.97 -12.22
C VAL A 185 13.00 -23.05 -13.28
N ALA A 186 12.49 -22.69 -14.47
CA ALA A 186 12.26 -23.65 -15.53
C ALA A 186 13.57 -24.24 -16.06
N GLY A 187 14.63 -23.44 -16.20
CA GLY A 187 15.97 -23.93 -16.55
C GLY A 187 16.54 -24.87 -15.50
N ALA A 188 16.41 -24.55 -14.22
CA ALA A 188 16.86 -25.42 -13.14
C ALA A 188 16.14 -26.78 -13.14
N LEU A 189 14.81 -26.79 -13.34
CA LEU A 189 14.05 -28.04 -13.46
C LEU A 189 14.46 -28.89 -14.67
N ARG A 190 14.69 -28.25 -15.82
CA ARG A 190 15.19 -28.94 -17.02
C ARG A 190 16.57 -29.56 -16.79
N ALA A 191 17.45 -28.89 -16.07
CA ALA A 191 18.76 -29.42 -15.71
C ALA A 191 18.68 -30.67 -14.81
N GLU A 192 17.57 -30.84 -14.09
CA GLU A 192 17.26 -32.01 -13.26
C GLU A 192 16.44 -33.08 -14.01
N GLY A 193 16.23 -32.92 -15.32
CA GLY A 193 15.47 -33.86 -16.15
C GLY A 193 13.95 -33.72 -16.04
N ILE A 194 13.45 -32.70 -15.35
CA ILE A 194 12.01 -32.42 -15.24
C ILE A 194 11.59 -31.53 -16.42
N ALA A 195 10.63 -32.00 -17.21
CA ALA A 195 10.07 -31.22 -18.31
C ALA A 195 9.43 -29.92 -17.79
N ALA A 196 10.00 -28.77 -18.13
CA ALA A 196 9.53 -27.47 -17.67
C ALA A 196 9.71 -26.37 -18.74
N THR A 197 8.70 -25.52 -18.87
CA THR A 197 8.70 -24.31 -19.71
C THR A 197 8.35 -23.10 -18.87
N ASP A 198 8.61 -21.89 -19.36
CA ASP A 198 8.22 -20.65 -18.72
C ASP A 198 7.50 -19.71 -19.70
N ALA A 199 6.62 -18.87 -19.17
CA ALA A 199 5.92 -17.83 -19.91
C ALA A 199 5.86 -16.53 -19.11
N VAL A 200 6.15 -15.42 -19.79
CA VAL A 200 6.03 -14.08 -19.23
C VAL A 200 4.58 -13.62 -19.38
N LEU A 201 3.93 -13.27 -18.26
CA LEU A 201 2.55 -12.76 -18.23
C LEU A 201 2.43 -11.27 -17.85
N TYR A 202 3.51 -10.71 -17.31
CA TYR A 202 3.56 -9.30 -16.92
C TYR A 202 4.97 -8.75 -16.88
N VAL A 203 5.07 -7.43 -16.87
CA VAL A 203 6.29 -6.69 -16.58
C VAL A 203 6.05 -5.73 -15.42
N GLN A 204 7.12 -5.46 -14.66
CA GLN A 204 7.12 -4.41 -13.66
C GLN A 204 7.80 -3.18 -14.28
N LYS A 205 7.01 -2.20 -14.74
CA LYS A 205 7.53 -0.92 -15.22
C LYS A 205 7.86 -0.02 -14.03
N ARG A 206 8.97 0.71 -14.14
CA ARG A 206 9.30 1.76 -13.18
C ARG A 206 8.44 2.98 -13.41
N LEU A 207 8.08 3.64 -12.32
CA LEU A 207 7.40 4.92 -12.33
C LEU A 207 8.30 5.94 -11.65
N SER A 208 8.27 7.17 -12.16
CA SER A 208 8.87 8.32 -11.48
C SER A 208 8.12 8.62 -10.20
N LEU A 209 8.84 9.12 -9.19
CA LEU A 209 8.21 9.69 -8.00
C LEU A 209 7.26 10.83 -8.37
N THR A 210 6.12 10.90 -7.67
CA THR A 210 5.19 12.03 -7.76
C THR A 210 5.86 13.32 -7.30
N GLU A 211 5.33 14.47 -7.72
CA GLU A 211 5.88 15.76 -7.29
C GLU A 211 5.81 15.94 -5.77
N GLU A 212 4.73 15.45 -5.14
CA GLU A 212 4.58 15.45 -3.69
C GLU A 212 5.67 14.62 -2.99
N ALA A 213 5.99 13.43 -3.51
CA ALA A 213 7.07 12.60 -2.97
C ALA A 213 8.45 13.25 -3.17
N ARG A 214 8.67 13.91 -4.30
CA ARG A 214 9.91 14.68 -4.54
C ARG A 214 10.03 15.85 -3.58
N ALA A 215 8.95 16.59 -3.35
CA ALA A 215 8.92 17.68 -2.38
C ALA A 215 9.20 17.17 -0.97
N CYS A 216 8.58 16.05 -0.58
CA CYS A 216 8.80 15.37 0.69
C CYS A 216 10.29 15.00 0.89
N LEU A 217 10.92 14.35 -0.09
CA LEU A 217 12.34 13.96 -0.02
C LEU A 217 13.31 15.16 -0.07
N ASN A 218 12.85 16.33 -0.53
CA ASN A 218 13.65 17.55 -0.63
C ASN A 218 13.35 18.58 0.47
N GLY A 219 12.44 18.27 1.40
CA GLY A 219 12.06 19.13 2.52
C GLY A 219 12.95 18.95 3.75
N ASP A 220 12.52 19.54 4.86
CA ASP A 220 13.27 19.52 6.11
C ASP A 220 12.81 18.43 7.09
N ALA A 221 11.53 18.05 7.02
CA ALA A 221 10.93 17.03 7.87
C ALA A 221 11.54 15.64 7.60
N PRO A 222 11.77 14.80 8.64
CA PRO A 222 12.20 13.43 8.45
C PRO A 222 11.21 12.63 7.60
N VAL A 223 11.73 11.72 6.77
CA VAL A 223 10.93 10.84 5.92
C VAL A 223 11.22 9.40 6.30
N ILE A 224 10.18 8.61 6.56
CA ILE A 224 10.27 7.16 6.71
C ILE A 224 9.78 6.53 5.42
N ALA A 225 10.65 5.80 4.71
CA ALA A 225 10.30 5.14 3.46
C ALA A 225 10.44 3.61 3.57
N PRO A 226 9.32 2.89 3.79
CA PRO A 226 9.28 1.43 3.73
C PRO A 226 9.52 0.91 2.30
N VAL A 227 10.49 0.01 2.13
CA VAL A 227 10.82 -0.62 0.84
C VAL A 227 10.65 -2.14 0.92
N PHE A 228 9.78 -2.67 0.05
CA PHE A 228 9.32 -4.07 0.09
C PHE A 228 10.03 -4.99 -0.90
N SER A 229 11.07 -4.49 -1.59
CA SER A 229 11.89 -5.29 -2.50
C SER A 229 13.17 -4.54 -2.88
N PRO A 230 14.21 -5.25 -3.36
CA PRO A 230 15.39 -4.63 -3.98
C PRO A 230 15.02 -3.68 -5.14
N ARG A 231 14.00 -4.04 -5.93
CA ARG A 231 13.56 -3.24 -7.08
C ARG A 231 12.93 -1.93 -6.67
N SER A 232 12.06 -1.93 -5.65
CA SER A 232 11.43 -0.71 -5.14
C SER A 232 12.44 0.20 -4.43
N ALA A 233 13.41 -0.38 -3.71
CA ALA A 233 14.49 0.38 -3.09
C ALA A 233 15.34 1.11 -4.13
N ALA A 234 15.75 0.40 -5.20
CA ALA A 234 16.48 1.01 -6.30
C ALA A 234 15.64 2.09 -7.02
N ALA A 235 14.36 1.83 -7.29
CA ALA A 235 13.50 2.77 -8.01
C ALA A 235 13.15 4.04 -7.20
N LEU A 236 13.04 3.94 -5.87
CA LEU A 236 12.85 5.09 -4.98
C LEU A 236 14.03 6.08 -5.07
N LEU A 237 15.25 5.56 -5.18
CA LEU A 237 16.48 6.34 -5.11
C LEU A 237 17.11 6.60 -6.48
N GLU A 238 16.47 6.13 -7.56
CA GLU A 238 16.95 6.32 -8.93
C GLU A 238 16.86 7.81 -9.30
N GLY A 239 18.02 8.46 -9.41
CA GLY A 239 18.12 9.89 -9.72
C GLY A 239 17.65 10.81 -8.60
N ALA A 240 17.33 10.29 -7.41
CA ALA A 240 16.98 11.08 -6.25
C ALA A 240 18.22 11.30 -5.38
N ALA A 241 18.43 12.55 -4.95
CA ALA A 241 19.37 12.92 -3.90
C ALA A 241 18.57 13.54 -2.74
N PRO A 242 17.99 12.72 -1.85
CA PRO A 242 17.16 13.22 -0.76
C PRO A 242 17.94 14.20 0.11
N ARG A 243 17.33 15.36 0.40
CA ARG A 243 17.87 16.35 1.36
C ARG A 243 17.22 16.21 2.74
N ALA A 244 16.00 15.68 2.77
CA ALA A 244 15.32 15.33 4.00
C ALA A 244 16.06 14.20 4.73
N PRO A 245 16.07 14.17 6.09
CA PRO A 245 16.57 13.03 6.83
C PRO A 245 15.74 11.78 6.48
N LEU A 246 16.34 10.85 5.74
CA LEU A 246 15.63 9.69 5.23
C LEU A 246 15.97 8.44 6.06
N VAL A 247 14.92 7.81 6.59
CA VAL A 247 15.00 6.50 7.23
C VAL A 247 14.37 5.47 6.30
N ILE A 248 15.18 4.53 5.82
CA ILE A 248 14.69 3.38 5.06
C ILE A 248 14.28 2.27 6.02
N LEU A 249 13.06 1.77 5.87
CA LEU A 249 12.63 0.51 6.49
C LEU A 249 12.60 -0.57 5.41
N ALA A 250 13.58 -1.47 5.40
CA ALA A 250 13.75 -2.48 4.37
C ALA A 250 13.20 -3.85 4.79
N ILE A 251 12.47 -4.51 3.90
CA ILE A 251 11.93 -5.87 4.16
C ILE A 251 13.02 -6.93 4.30
N SER A 252 14.21 -6.69 3.76
CA SER A 252 15.32 -7.64 3.80
C SER A 252 16.64 -6.94 3.54
N ARG A 253 17.75 -7.62 3.86
CA ARG A 253 19.10 -7.16 3.54
C ARG A 253 19.29 -6.90 2.05
N ALA A 254 18.78 -7.79 1.19
CA ALA A 254 18.85 -7.59 -0.25
C ALA A 254 18.15 -6.29 -0.73
N ALA A 255 17.13 -5.81 -0.01
CA ALA A 255 16.51 -4.52 -0.30
C ALA A 255 17.32 -3.35 0.25
N ALA A 256 17.88 -3.50 1.46
CA ALA A 256 18.77 -2.51 2.07
C ALA A 256 20.04 -2.28 1.24
N ASP A 257 20.63 -3.33 0.68
CA ASP A 257 21.85 -3.26 -0.14
C ASP A 257 21.65 -2.49 -1.46
N ARG A 258 20.40 -2.17 -1.83
CA ARG A 258 20.08 -1.31 -2.99
C ARG A 258 20.00 0.17 -2.66
N VAL A 259 20.09 0.53 -1.37
CA VAL A 259 20.15 1.92 -0.92
C VAL A 259 21.60 2.42 -1.12
N PRO A 260 21.83 3.44 -1.97
CA PRO A 260 23.17 3.98 -2.15
C PRO A 260 23.73 4.54 -0.83
N GLN A 261 25.03 4.37 -0.63
CA GLN A 261 25.70 4.91 0.55
C GLN A 261 25.50 6.44 0.63
N GLY A 262 25.09 6.93 1.80
CA GLY A 262 24.81 8.35 2.03
C GLY A 262 23.45 8.85 1.56
N ALA A 263 22.65 8.03 0.85
CA ALA A 263 21.31 8.42 0.41
C ALA A 263 20.26 8.41 1.54
N ALA A 264 20.53 7.66 2.62
CA ALA A 264 19.67 7.56 3.80
C ALA A 264 20.49 7.78 5.07
N SER A 265 19.89 8.47 6.05
CA SER A 265 20.48 8.68 7.37
C SER A 265 20.51 7.40 8.19
N ALA A 266 19.53 6.51 7.99
CA ALA A 266 19.48 5.20 8.60
C ALA A 266 18.76 4.18 7.70
N CYS A 267 19.13 2.91 7.84
CA CYS A 267 18.45 1.79 7.20
C CYS A 267 18.16 0.70 8.24
N ILE A 268 16.88 0.50 8.55
CA ILE A 268 16.38 -0.52 9.47
C ILE A 268 15.92 -1.72 8.63
N VAL A 269 16.38 -2.92 8.97
CA VAL A 269 16.01 -4.15 8.25
C VAL A 269 15.07 -4.98 9.11
N ALA A 270 13.94 -5.39 8.53
CA ALA A 270 13.02 -6.31 9.17
C ALA A 270 13.68 -7.67 9.47
N ASP A 271 13.30 -8.29 10.58
CA ASP A 271 13.76 -9.62 11.00
C ASP A 271 13.28 -10.73 10.06
N ARG A 272 12.14 -10.51 9.40
CA ARG A 272 11.48 -11.42 8.48
C ARG A 272 11.06 -10.70 7.20
N PRO A 273 11.17 -11.34 6.03
CA PRO A 273 10.84 -10.72 4.75
C PRO A 273 9.33 -10.75 4.45
N ASP A 274 8.52 -10.37 5.43
CA ASP A 274 7.06 -10.34 5.35
C ASP A 274 6.48 -9.04 5.95
N ALA A 275 5.17 -8.83 5.79
CA ALA A 275 4.49 -7.64 6.31
C ALA A 275 4.57 -7.55 7.84
N ALA A 276 4.51 -8.68 8.55
CA ALA A 276 4.57 -8.70 10.00
C ALA A 276 5.95 -8.28 10.53
N GLY A 277 7.04 -8.69 9.87
CA GLY A 277 8.40 -8.24 10.17
C GLY A 277 8.58 -6.75 9.96
N MET A 278 8.04 -6.21 8.87
CA MET A 278 8.04 -4.76 8.63
C MET A 278 7.30 -3.99 9.73
N LEU A 279 6.13 -4.46 10.16
CA LEU A 279 5.36 -3.85 11.24
C LEU A 279 6.06 -3.96 12.61
N ARG A 280 6.74 -5.09 12.90
CA ARG A 280 7.55 -5.23 14.12
C ARG A 280 8.75 -4.27 14.16
N ALA A 281 9.36 -3.99 13.01
CA ALA A 281 10.50 -3.08 12.89
C ALA A 281 10.09 -1.59 12.84
N TRP A 282 8.80 -1.29 12.67
CA TRP A 282 8.28 0.07 12.57
C TRP A 282 8.65 0.99 13.75
N PRO A 283 8.53 0.59 15.03
CA PRO A 283 8.87 1.46 16.15
C PRO A 283 10.34 1.93 16.13
N ALA A 284 11.27 1.09 15.65
CA ALA A 284 12.67 1.45 15.52
C ALA A 284 12.90 2.51 14.43
N ALA A 285 12.23 2.36 13.28
CA ALA A 285 12.28 3.37 12.21
C ALA A 285 11.67 4.71 12.65
N LEU A 286 10.58 4.65 13.42
CA LEU A 286 9.92 5.84 13.97
C LEU A 286 10.80 6.56 14.98
N ALA A 287 11.38 5.84 15.94
CA ALA A 287 12.27 6.41 16.94
C ALA A 287 13.49 7.08 16.29
N GLU A 288 14.04 6.46 15.25
CA GLU A 288 15.16 7.01 14.49
C GLU A 288 14.80 8.28 13.74
N ALA A 289 13.60 8.34 13.13
CA ALA A 289 13.12 9.54 12.45
C ALA A 289 12.97 10.74 13.41
N TYR A 290 12.45 10.51 14.63
CA TYR A 290 12.37 11.55 15.65
C TYR A 290 13.74 11.97 16.19
N ARG A 291 14.69 11.03 16.31
CA ARG A 291 16.06 11.35 16.71
C ARG A 291 16.75 12.31 15.74
N LEU A 292 16.50 12.13 14.43
CA LEU A 292 17.07 12.96 13.38
C LEU A 292 16.46 14.37 13.33
N GLU A 293 15.22 14.54 13.77
CA GLU A 293 14.61 15.86 13.97
C GLU A 293 15.33 16.63 15.08
N GLY A 294 15.54 16.00 16.24
CA GLY A 294 16.21 16.63 17.39
C GLY A 294 17.65 17.06 17.12
N THR A 295 18.37 16.40 16.20
CA THR A 295 19.73 16.79 15.81
C THR A 295 19.78 18.02 14.90
N LYS A 296 18.75 18.28 14.09
CA LYS A 296 18.69 19.47 13.22
C LYS A 296 18.30 20.73 13.98
N SER A 297 17.44 20.61 15.00
CA SER A 297 16.99 21.73 15.83
C SER A 297 18.07 22.27 16.79
N ALA A 298 19.22 21.59 16.90
CA ALA A 298 20.32 21.94 17.80
C ALA A 298 21.57 22.53 17.11
N GLN A 299 21.54 22.73 15.78
CA GLN A 299 22.61 23.34 14.98
C GLN A 299 22.18 24.70 14.42
#